data_AF-A0A6B0X467-F1
#
_entry.id   AF-A0A6B0X467-F1
#
_cell.length_a   1.000
_cell.length_b   1.000
_cell.length_c   1.000
_cell.angle_alpha   90.00
_cell.angle_beta   90.00
_cell.angle_gamma   90.00
#
_symmetry.space_group_name_H-M   'P 1'
#
loop_
_entity.id
_entity.type
_entity.pdbx_description
1 polymer ?
#
loop_
_entity_poly.entity_id
_entity_poly.type
_entity_poly.pdbx_seq_one_letter_code
_entity_poly.pdbx_strand_id
1 'polypeptide(L)'
;MKHLIAALILGLASLAPTAAQSPAVTASEVVDAETLKAFVEGAKTRIEEINEGTELLAPFIATLRKEGDWRHGDLYLILLSDEGTVLFHADDEDAGDKNLLALEDDRGNTVVQDLIAASETGGHVEYYWDDPAQEGDEDTPKIAYATQFSGQAYDNTNVLIGGFYQDVSHVPPPVYDLSLIPTPEVTAADVTDLESLRVFVIGALQAYVAALQEHGVERYRDILNVFRAEEGDWRHGSIYLFIFTTNGYVIFHGANRTQEARTVLDSEDINGVKVVQELIKAARAGGGYVEYYLDDPSVTGDEDTGSPKISYAQSFTTRAGREIVVGAGIYTGDATAVEGRSWGQLKSDF
;
A
#
# COMPACT_ATOMS: atom_id res chain seq x y z
N MET A 1 -48.94 39.29 8.87
CA MET A 1 -48.31 38.19 8.11
C MET A 1 -47.10 37.74 8.91
N LYS A 2 -47.14 36.54 9.49
CA LYS A 2 -46.05 35.98 10.31
C LYS A 2 -45.01 35.37 9.36
N HIS A 3 -43.75 35.79 9.46
CA HIS A 3 -42.64 35.15 8.73
C HIS A 3 -42.22 33.88 9.49
N LEU A 4 -42.36 32.73 8.84
CA LEU A 4 -41.79 31.46 9.30
C LEU A 4 -40.30 31.45 8.94
N ILE A 5 -39.45 31.29 9.96
CA ILE A 5 -38.04 30.95 9.81
C ILE A 5 -37.98 29.43 9.70
N ALA A 6 -37.58 28.91 8.54
CA ALA A 6 -37.26 27.49 8.37
C ALA A 6 -35.83 27.26 8.86
N ALA A 7 -35.69 26.62 10.02
CA ALA A 7 -34.41 26.10 10.49
C ALA A 7 -34.11 24.82 9.71
N LEU A 8 -33.09 24.87 8.85
CA LEU A 8 -32.55 23.70 8.16
C LEU A 8 -31.64 22.95 9.16
N ILE A 9 -32.17 21.92 9.80
CA ILE A 9 -31.37 20.98 10.58
C ILE A 9 -30.69 20.06 9.55
N LEU A 10 -29.42 20.33 9.23
CA LEU A 10 -28.58 19.34 8.56
C LEU A 10 -28.32 18.21 9.56
N GLY A 11 -28.97 17.07 9.34
CA GLY A 11 -28.60 15.83 10.01
C GLY A 11 -27.18 15.44 9.56
N LEU A 12 -26.27 15.34 10.53
CA LEU A 12 -25.02 14.60 10.37
C LEU A 12 -25.39 13.14 10.08
N ALA A 13 -25.35 12.74 8.81
CA ALA A 13 -25.29 11.34 8.46
C ALA A 13 -23.91 10.85 8.92
N SER A 14 -23.88 10.07 10.00
CA SER A 14 -22.73 9.24 10.30
C SER A 14 -22.52 8.32 9.10
N LEU A 15 -21.42 8.50 8.38
CA LEU A 15 -20.94 7.52 7.41
C LEU A 15 -20.56 6.29 8.23
N ALA A 16 -21.51 5.37 8.43
CA ALA A 16 -21.15 4.00 8.74
C ALA A 16 -20.23 3.53 7.61
N PRO A 17 -19.16 2.76 7.91
CA PRO A 17 -18.40 2.12 6.84
C PRO A 17 -19.42 1.35 5.99
N THR A 18 -19.47 1.66 4.69
CA THR A 18 -20.22 0.86 3.73
C THR A 18 -19.76 -0.57 3.96
N ALA A 19 -20.65 -1.42 4.50
CA ALA A 19 -20.34 -2.83 4.71
C ALA A 19 -19.75 -3.34 3.39
N ALA A 20 -18.55 -3.94 3.43
CA ALA A 20 -17.85 -4.38 2.24
C ALA A 20 -18.84 -5.13 1.36
N GLN A 21 -19.09 -4.61 0.17
CA GLN A 21 -20.11 -5.17 -0.72
C GLN A 21 -19.78 -6.64 -0.97
N SER A 22 -20.76 -7.52 -0.74
CA SER A 22 -20.60 -8.95 -0.98
C SER A 22 -20.31 -9.18 -2.48
N PRO A 23 -19.40 -10.10 -2.82
CA PRO A 23 -19.19 -10.52 -4.19
C PRO A 23 -20.42 -11.24 -4.74
N ALA A 24 -20.50 -11.34 -6.07
CA ALA A 24 -21.53 -12.14 -6.73
C ALA A 24 -21.37 -13.66 -6.47
N VAL A 25 -20.14 -14.10 -6.21
CA VAL A 25 -19.79 -15.45 -5.76
C VAL A 25 -18.91 -15.26 -4.53
N THR A 26 -19.36 -15.75 -3.37
CA THR A 26 -18.60 -15.71 -2.12
C THR A 26 -17.50 -16.77 -2.11
N ALA A 27 -16.51 -16.60 -1.23
CA ALA A 27 -15.44 -17.59 -1.05
C ALA A 27 -15.99 -19.00 -0.75
N SER A 28 -17.08 -19.10 0.03
CA SER A 28 -17.72 -20.38 0.34
C SER A 28 -18.50 -21.03 -0.82
N GLU A 29 -18.78 -20.26 -1.88
CA GLU A 29 -19.48 -20.74 -3.09
C GLU A 29 -18.50 -21.19 -4.19
N VAL A 30 -17.19 -21.02 -3.98
CA VAL A 30 -16.17 -21.49 -4.91
C VAL A 30 -16.01 -23.00 -4.78
N VAL A 31 -16.38 -23.72 -5.83
CA VAL A 31 -16.37 -25.19 -5.88
C VAL A 31 -15.72 -25.74 -7.15
N ASP A 32 -15.44 -24.88 -8.13
CA ASP A 32 -14.85 -25.23 -9.41
C ASP A 32 -14.10 -24.02 -10.03
N ALA A 33 -13.49 -24.24 -11.20
CA ALA A 33 -12.73 -23.21 -11.91
C ALA A 33 -13.59 -21.99 -12.30
N GLU A 34 -14.84 -22.18 -12.72
CA GLU A 34 -15.70 -21.07 -13.15
C GLU A 34 -16.12 -20.19 -11.97
N THR A 35 -16.46 -20.80 -10.84
CA THR A 35 -16.78 -20.09 -9.60
C THR A 35 -15.54 -19.40 -9.00
N LEU A 36 -14.36 -20.01 -9.07
CA LEU A 36 -13.09 -19.37 -8.67
C LEU A 36 -12.80 -18.12 -9.50
N LYS A 37 -12.95 -18.21 -10.84
CA LYS A 37 -12.82 -17.07 -11.73
C LYS A 37 -13.78 -15.95 -11.36
N ALA A 38 -15.06 -16.27 -11.17
CA ALA A 38 -16.08 -15.28 -10.81
C ALA A 38 -15.77 -14.59 -9.47
N PHE A 39 -15.28 -15.33 -8.48
CA PHE A 39 -14.84 -14.79 -7.19
C PHE A 39 -13.67 -13.80 -7.34
N VAL A 40 -12.61 -14.19 -8.04
CA VAL A 40 -11.41 -13.36 -8.22
C VAL A 40 -11.69 -12.12 -9.08
N GLU A 41 -12.47 -12.25 -10.16
CA GLU A 41 -12.90 -11.09 -10.97
C GLU A 41 -13.84 -10.14 -10.18
N GLY A 42 -14.65 -10.68 -9.27
CA GLY A 42 -15.44 -9.89 -8.33
C GLY A 42 -14.56 -9.08 -7.38
N ALA A 43 -13.50 -9.69 -6.85
CA ALA A 43 -12.52 -8.99 -6.01
C ALA A 43 -11.77 -7.90 -6.78
N LYS A 44 -11.33 -8.18 -8.02
CA LYS A 44 -10.72 -7.16 -8.90
C LYS A 44 -11.67 -5.99 -9.12
N THR A 45 -12.92 -6.25 -9.50
CA THR A 45 -13.94 -5.21 -9.70
C THR A 45 -14.08 -4.33 -8.46
N ARG A 46 -14.15 -4.95 -7.28
CA ARG A 46 -14.26 -4.23 -6.01
C ARG A 46 -13.04 -3.35 -5.73
N ILE A 47 -11.83 -3.82 -6.03
CA ILE A 47 -10.59 -3.05 -5.88
C ILE A 47 -10.60 -1.85 -6.84
N GLU A 48 -10.98 -2.06 -8.09
CA GLU A 48 -11.08 -0.99 -9.11
C GLU A 48 -12.10 0.08 -8.69
N GLU A 49 -13.27 -0.31 -8.21
CA GLU A 49 -14.29 0.61 -7.69
C GLU A 49 -13.79 1.44 -6.50
N ILE A 50 -13.09 0.81 -5.55
CA ILE A 50 -12.50 1.51 -4.39
C ILE A 50 -11.44 2.51 -4.88
N ASN A 51 -10.59 2.11 -5.83
CA ASN A 51 -9.54 2.94 -6.37
C ASN A 51 -10.08 4.14 -7.18
N GLU A 52 -11.22 3.99 -7.85
CA GLU A 52 -11.93 5.07 -8.55
C GLU A 52 -12.75 5.97 -7.61
N GLY A 53 -13.18 5.42 -6.46
CA GLY A 53 -14.01 6.08 -5.48
C GLY A 53 -13.25 6.85 -4.39
N THR A 54 -13.98 7.18 -3.33
CA THR A 54 -13.45 7.81 -2.10
C THR A 54 -13.36 6.82 -0.94
N GLU A 55 -13.67 5.55 -1.16
CA GLU A 55 -13.61 4.53 -0.13
C GLU A 55 -12.15 4.19 0.20
N LEU A 56 -11.89 3.89 1.47
CA LEU A 56 -10.57 3.41 1.89
C LEU A 56 -10.45 1.92 1.55
N LEU A 57 -9.26 1.50 1.07
CA LEU A 57 -9.01 0.08 0.84
C LEU A 57 -8.83 -0.71 2.15
N ALA A 58 -8.39 -0.06 3.23
CA ALA A 58 -8.06 -0.73 4.50
C ALA A 58 -9.24 -1.56 5.09
N PRO A 59 -10.49 -1.04 5.15
CA PRO A 59 -11.65 -1.84 5.53
C PRO A 59 -11.87 -3.09 4.66
N PHE A 60 -11.70 -2.97 3.35
CA PHE A 60 -11.84 -4.11 2.44
C PHE A 60 -10.76 -5.16 2.67
N ILE A 61 -9.49 -4.74 2.77
CA ILE A 61 -8.37 -5.62 3.13
C ILE A 61 -8.64 -6.37 4.44
N ALA A 62 -9.19 -5.70 5.45
CA ALA A 62 -9.55 -6.35 6.72
C ALA A 62 -10.60 -7.45 6.56
N THR A 63 -11.49 -7.35 5.56
CA THR A 63 -12.42 -8.44 5.23
C THR A 63 -11.77 -9.60 4.49
N LEU A 64 -10.71 -9.36 3.71
CA LEU A 64 -9.97 -10.44 3.05
C LEU A 64 -9.24 -11.34 4.06
N ARG A 65 -8.96 -10.84 5.25
CA ARG A 65 -8.25 -11.58 6.31
C ARG A 65 -9.18 -12.33 7.27
N LYS A 66 -10.51 -12.25 7.14
CA LYS A 66 -11.44 -12.83 8.11
C LYS A 66 -12.48 -13.70 7.41
N GLU A 67 -12.78 -14.85 7.99
CA GLU A 67 -13.87 -15.73 7.52
C GLU A 67 -15.13 -14.92 7.21
N GLY A 68 -15.66 -15.11 5.99
CA GLY A 68 -16.79 -14.36 5.47
C GLY A 68 -16.84 -14.41 3.94
N ASP A 69 -17.52 -13.44 3.35
CA ASP A 69 -17.79 -13.44 1.91
C ASP A 69 -16.52 -13.46 1.04
N TRP A 70 -15.41 -12.93 1.56
CA TRP A 70 -14.13 -12.80 0.85
C TRP A 70 -13.03 -13.77 1.32
N ARG A 71 -13.29 -14.61 2.32
CA ARG A 71 -12.34 -15.62 2.79
C ARG A 71 -13.06 -16.82 3.38
N HIS A 72 -12.68 -18.02 2.94
CA HIS A 72 -13.23 -19.26 3.45
C HIS A 72 -12.22 -20.39 3.42
N GLY A 73 -11.84 -20.91 4.59
CA GLY A 73 -10.79 -21.93 4.70
C GLY A 73 -9.50 -21.47 4.02
N ASP A 74 -8.96 -22.32 3.16
CA ASP A 74 -7.71 -22.06 2.43
C ASP A 74 -7.92 -21.25 1.14
N LEU A 75 -9.16 -20.81 0.86
CA LEU A 75 -9.40 -19.86 -0.21
C LEU A 75 -9.19 -18.43 0.29
N TYR A 76 -8.09 -17.85 -0.16
CA TYR A 76 -7.70 -16.48 0.09
C TYR A 76 -7.14 -15.81 -1.17
N LEU A 77 -6.94 -14.49 -1.10
CA LEU A 77 -6.43 -13.68 -2.19
C LEU A 77 -4.99 -13.24 -1.95
N ILE A 78 -4.21 -13.20 -3.03
CA ILE A 78 -2.85 -12.67 -3.05
C ILE A 78 -2.77 -11.59 -4.12
N LEU A 79 -2.20 -10.44 -3.76
CA LEU A 79 -1.89 -9.35 -4.66
C LEU A 79 -0.38 -9.29 -4.87
N LEU A 80 0.06 -9.47 -6.10
CA LEU A 80 1.45 -9.36 -6.52
C LEU A 80 1.65 -8.15 -7.45
N SER A 81 2.88 -7.67 -7.52
CA SER A 81 3.35 -6.98 -8.73
C SER A 81 3.48 -7.99 -9.89
N ASP A 82 3.48 -7.51 -11.13
CA ASP A 82 3.92 -8.25 -12.32
C ASP A 82 5.39 -8.73 -12.29
N GLU A 83 6.18 -8.29 -11.32
CA GLU A 83 7.53 -8.81 -11.02
C GLU A 83 7.51 -9.89 -9.90
N GLY A 84 6.33 -10.39 -9.50
CA GLY A 84 6.17 -11.44 -8.49
C GLY A 84 6.47 -11.04 -7.03
N THR A 85 6.66 -9.75 -6.74
CA THR A 85 6.73 -9.24 -5.37
C THR A 85 5.35 -9.23 -4.72
N VAL A 86 5.23 -9.80 -3.53
CA VAL A 86 3.99 -9.80 -2.73
C VAL A 86 3.72 -8.40 -2.19
N LEU A 87 2.60 -7.80 -2.61
CA LEU A 87 2.09 -6.53 -2.09
C LEU A 87 1.14 -6.76 -0.92
N PHE A 88 0.33 -7.82 -1.02
CA PHE A 88 -0.60 -8.24 0.01
C PHE A 88 -0.86 -9.75 -0.11
N HIS A 89 -0.89 -10.42 1.03
CA HIS A 89 -1.25 -11.83 1.12
C HIS A 89 -2.24 -11.98 2.28
N ALA A 90 -3.46 -12.43 1.97
CA ALA A 90 -4.59 -12.41 2.90
C ALA A 90 -4.45 -13.39 4.07
N ASP A 91 -3.68 -14.46 3.91
CA ASP A 91 -3.47 -15.49 4.91
C ASP A 91 -2.17 -15.28 5.71
N ASP A 92 -1.01 -15.41 5.07
CA ASP A 92 0.32 -15.09 5.62
C ASP A 92 0.67 -13.58 5.53
N GLU A 93 0.81 -12.89 6.67
CA GLU A 93 1.25 -11.49 6.71
C GLU A 93 2.76 -11.32 6.47
N ASP A 94 3.56 -12.32 6.84
CA ASP A 94 5.01 -12.34 6.69
C ASP A 94 5.43 -12.62 5.24
N ALA A 95 4.48 -12.97 4.36
CA ALA A 95 4.71 -13.09 2.93
C ALA A 95 4.98 -11.75 2.25
N GLY A 96 4.62 -10.63 2.88
CA GLY A 96 4.87 -9.28 2.34
C GLY A 96 6.33 -9.10 1.92
N ASP A 97 6.54 -8.39 0.81
CA ASP A 97 7.86 -8.07 0.23
C ASP A 97 8.64 -9.25 -0.37
N LYS A 98 8.25 -10.51 -0.11
CA LYS A 98 8.89 -11.66 -0.73
C LYS A 98 8.67 -11.66 -2.24
N ASN A 99 9.66 -12.14 -2.99
CA ASN A 99 9.53 -12.33 -4.43
C ASN A 99 9.29 -13.81 -4.73
N LEU A 100 8.15 -14.12 -5.34
CA LEU A 100 7.72 -15.49 -5.59
C LEU A 100 8.02 -15.97 -7.02
N LEU A 101 8.73 -15.20 -7.87
CA LEU A 101 9.01 -15.61 -9.25
C LEU A 101 9.81 -16.91 -9.35
N ALA A 102 10.70 -17.14 -8.40
CA ALA A 102 11.55 -18.34 -8.36
C ALA A 102 10.91 -19.50 -7.58
N LEU A 103 9.66 -19.35 -7.12
CA LEU A 103 8.94 -20.40 -6.41
C LEU A 103 8.57 -21.50 -7.40
N GLU A 104 9.00 -22.72 -7.08
CA GLU A 104 8.67 -23.93 -7.83
C GLU A 104 7.68 -24.77 -7.01
N ASP A 105 6.76 -25.43 -7.72
CA ASP A 105 5.86 -26.43 -7.12
C ASP A 105 6.56 -27.80 -6.97
N ASP A 106 5.88 -28.82 -6.45
CA ASP A 106 6.49 -30.13 -6.18
C ASP A 106 6.97 -30.87 -7.45
N ARG A 107 6.62 -30.36 -8.63
CA ARG A 107 7.05 -30.88 -9.93
C ARG A 107 8.06 -29.97 -10.65
N GLY A 108 8.51 -28.90 -10.01
CA GLY A 108 9.46 -27.94 -10.58
C GLY A 108 8.81 -26.93 -11.54
N ASN A 109 7.48 -26.77 -11.53
CA ASN A 109 6.80 -25.76 -12.33
C ASN A 109 6.92 -24.39 -11.68
N THR A 110 7.18 -23.34 -12.47
CA THR A 110 7.25 -21.95 -12.02
C THR A 110 5.86 -21.31 -11.99
N VAL A 111 5.00 -21.77 -11.08
CA VAL A 111 3.55 -21.47 -11.06
C VAL A 111 3.26 -19.97 -11.03
N VAL A 112 4.02 -19.19 -10.28
CA VAL A 112 3.82 -17.74 -10.19
C VAL A 112 4.10 -17.04 -11.52
N GLN A 113 5.09 -17.50 -12.28
CA GLN A 113 5.36 -16.98 -13.63
C GLN A 113 4.21 -17.30 -14.58
N ASP A 114 3.68 -18.53 -14.51
CA ASP A 114 2.53 -18.95 -15.30
C ASP A 114 1.27 -18.17 -14.93
N LEU A 115 1.05 -17.87 -13.63
CA LEU A 115 -0.06 -17.05 -13.15
C LEU A 115 0.06 -15.60 -13.64
N ILE A 116 1.25 -15.01 -13.59
CA ILE A 116 1.49 -13.66 -14.14
C ILE A 116 1.18 -13.65 -15.65
N ALA A 117 1.66 -14.63 -16.40
CA ALA A 117 1.37 -14.72 -17.84
C ALA A 117 -0.13 -14.93 -18.12
N ALA A 118 -0.81 -15.80 -17.37
CA ALA A 118 -2.24 -16.05 -17.52
C ALA A 118 -3.09 -14.81 -17.19
N SER A 119 -2.63 -13.99 -16.24
CA SER A 119 -3.33 -12.79 -15.79
C SER A 119 -3.57 -11.75 -16.89
N GLU A 120 -2.76 -11.75 -17.95
CA GLU A 120 -2.92 -10.85 -19.12
C GLU A 120 -4.30 -10.94 -19.77
N THR A 121 -4.92 -12.12 -19.72
CA THR A 121 -6.25 -12.37 -20.29
C THR A 121 -7.26 -12.86 -19.26
N GLY A 122 -6.84 -13.02 -18.01
CA GLY A 122 -7.59 -13.70 -16.96
C GLY A 122 -7.61 -15.21 -17.21
N GLY A 123 -6.89 -15.99 -16.40
CA GLY A 123 -6.68 -17.41 -16.71
C GLY A 123 -6.42 -18.29 -15.50
N HIS A 124 -6.74 -19.58 -15.68
CA HIS A 124 -6.44 -20.64 -14.72
C HIS A 124 -5.06 -21.23 -14.96
N VAL A 125 -4.40 -21.59 -13.88
CA VAL A 125 -3.12 -22.34 -13.89
C VAL A 125 -3.30 -23.55 -12.98
N GLU A 126 -2.95 -24.72 -13.51
CA GLU A 126 -2.83 -25.94 -12.73
C GLU A 126 -1.47 -26.00 -12.04
N TYR A 127 -1.43 -26.43 -10.79
CA TYR A 127 -0.20 -26.62 -10.02
C TYR A 127 -0.30 -27.81 -9.06
N TYR A 128 0.83 -28.22 -8.51
CA TYR A 128 0.95 -29.40 -7.65
C TYR A 128 1.61 -29.04 -6.32
N TRP A 129 0.90 -29.28 -5.22
CA TRP A 129 1.36 -28.92 -3.89
C TRP A 129 0.80 -29.93 -2.89
N ASP A 130 1.56 -30.36 -1.89
CA ASP A 130 1.02 -31.16 -0.78
C ASP A 130 0.21 -30.24 0.17
N ASP A 131 -1.10 -30.43 0.22
CA ASP A 131 -1.96 -29.71 1.15
C ASP A 131 -1.72 -30.24 2.58
N PRO A 132 -1.22 -29.41 3.52
CA PRO A 132 -0.99 -29.86 4.90
C PRO A 132 -2.26 -30.34 5.61
N ALA A 133 -3.45 -29.92 5.14
CA ALA A 133 -4.73 -30.36 5.64
C ALA A 133 -5.20 -31.70 5.02
N GLN A 134 -4.57 -32.16 3.93
CA GLN A 134 -4.92 -33.39 3.21
C GLN A 134 -3.68 -34.20 2.82
N GLU A 135 -3.25 -35.10 3.72
CA GLU A 135 -2.08 -35.97 3.50
C GLU A 135 -2.20 -36.80 2.20
N GLY A 136 -1.17 -36.69 1.34
CA GLY A 136 -0.99 -37.54 0.16
C GLY A 136 -1.72 -37.07 -1.10
N ASP A 137 -2.01 -35.76 -1.20
CA ASP A 137 -2.65 -35.15 -2.36
C ASP A 137 -1.67 -34.44 -3.31
N GLU A 138 -0.37 -34.57 -3.08
CA GLU A 138 0.76 -34.01 -3.86
C GLU A 138 0.64 -34.23 -5.39
N ASP A 139 0.03 -35.34 -5.82
CA ASP A 139 -0.19 -35.67 -7.24
C ASP A 139 -1.52 -35.15 -7.81
N THR A 140 -2.38 -34.56 -6.98
CA THR A 140 -3.69 -34.02 -7.37
C THR A 140 -3.52 -32.59 -7.85
N PRO A 141 -3.91 -32.27 -9.11
CA PRO A 141 -3.79 -30.92 -9.62
C PRO A 141 -4.71 -29.97 -8.84
N LYS A 142 -4.14 -28.87 -8.41
CA LYS A 142 -4.82 -27.71 -7.81
C LYS A 142 -4.97 -26.65 -8.89
N ILE A 143 -5.98 -25.79 -8.77
CA ILE A 143 -6.27 -24.75 -9.75
C ILE A 143 -6.22 -23.39 -9.05
N ALA A 144 -5.36 -22.52 -9.55
CA ALA A 144 -5.35 -21.10 -9.23
C ALA A 144 -5.91 -20.30 -10.41
N TYR A 145 -6.49 -19.13 -10.13
CA TYR A 145 -6.90 -18.18 -11.15
C TYR A 145 -6.18 -16.85 -10.91
N ALA A 146 -5.67 -16.25 -11.98
CA ALA A 146 -5.05 -14.94 -11.96
C ALA A 146 -5.74 -13.99 -12.93
N THR A 147 -5.88 -12.74 -12.50
CA THR A 147 -6.31 -11.59 -13.32
C THR A 147 -5.43 -10.40 -12.98
N GLN A 148 -5.32 -9.44 -13.89
CA GLN A 148 -4.53 -8.24 -13.65
C GLN A 148 -5.35 -6.97 -13.79
N PHE A 149 -4.92 -5.93 -13.09
CA PHE A 149 -5.46 -4.58 -13.21
C PHE A 149 -4.32 -3.54 -13.17
N SER A 150 -4.49 -2.45 -13.92
CA SER A 150 -3.54 -1.35 -13.91
C SER A 150 -3.61 -0.63 -12.57
N GLY A 151 -2.46 -0.41 -11.93
CA GLY A 151 -2.37 0.55 -10.85
C GLY A 151 -2.45 1.99 -11.39
N GLN A 152 -2.86 2.90 -10.51
CA GLN A 152 -3.09 4.30 -10.87
C GLN A 152 -1.79 5.11 -11.03
N ALA A 153 -0.63 4.51 -10.74
CA ALA A 153 0.68 5.14 -10.82
C ALA A 153 1.64 4.31 -11.68
N TYR A 154 2.39 4.97 -12.56
CA TYR A 154 3.42 4.35 -13.43
C TYR A 154 2.93 3.31 -14.44
N ASP A 155 1.62 3.19 -14.68
CA ASP A 155 1.03 2.17 -15.57
C ASP A 155 1.45 0.75 -15.15
N ASN A 156 1.68 0.58 -13.85
CA ASN A 156 2.13 -0.69 -13.31
C ASN A 156 1.02 -1.72 -13.32
N THR A 157 1.38 -2.98 -13.49
CA THR A 157 0.42 -4.08 -13.47
C THR A 157 0.44 -4.73 -12.09
N ASN A 158 -0.73 -4.88 -11.48
CA ASN A 158 -0.91 -5.69 -10.28
C ASN A 158 -1.66 -6.96 -10.67
N VAL A 159 -1.21 -8.09 -10.14
CA VAL A 159 -1.77 -9.41 -10.40
C VAL A 159 -2.50 -9.89 -9.15
N LEU A 160 -3.79 -10.16 -9.29
CA LEU A 160 -4.63 -10.71 -8.24
C LEU A 160 -4.82 -12.21 -8.48
N ILE A 161 -4.50 -13.01 -7.47
CA ILE A 161 -4.53 -14.47 -7.51
C ILE A 161 -5.51 -14.98 -6.46
N GLY A 162 -6.28 -16.01 -6.81
CA GLY A 162 -7.04 -16.83 -5.86
C GLY A 162 -6.85 -18.31 -6.14
N GLY A 163 -6.98 -19.15 -5.11
CA GLY A 163 -6.80 -20.61 -5.22
C GLY A 163 -5.35 -21.09 -5.25
N PHE A 164 -4.39 -20.19 -5.01
CA PHE A 164 -2.97 -20.51 -4.84
C PHE A 164 -2.61 -20.51 -3.35
N TYR A 165 -2.32 -21.68 -2.79
CA TYR A 165 -2.11 -21.86 -1.34
C TYR A 165 -0.79 -22.54 -0.96
N GLN A 166 0.22 -22.39 -1.81
CA GLN A 166 1.57 -22.87 -1.53
C GLN A 166 2.19 -22.12 -0.32
N ASP A 167 2.88 -22.85 0.56
CA ASP A 167 3.62 -22.25 1.67
C ASP A 167 4.81 -21.44 1.15
N VAL A 168 4.87 -20.16 1.51
CA VAL A 168 5.93 -19.21 1.13
C VAL A 168 6.79 -18.78 2.32
N SER A 169 6.63 -19.42 3.48
CA SER A 169 7.39 -19.10 4.69
C SER A 169 8.91 -19.25 4.50
N HIS A 170 9.32 -20.19 3.65
CA HIS A 170 10.72 -20.49 3.32
C HIS A 170 11.35 -19.54 2.30
N VAL A 171 10.55 -18.74 1.58
CA VAL A 171 11.07 -17.79 0.59
C VAL A 171 11.84 -16.69 1.35
N PRO A 172 13.10 -16.42 0.97
CA PRO A 172 13.94 -15.48 1.72
C PRO A 172 13.37 -14.05 1.66
N PRO A 173 13.72 -13.21 2.65
CA PRO A 173 13.38 -11.79 2.61
C PRO A 173 13.98 -11.11 1.38
N PRO A 174 13.42 -9.97 0.96
CA PRO A 174 13.93 -9.23 -0.19
C PRO A 174 15.39 -8.82 0.00
N VAL A 175 16.17 -8.89 -1.08
CA VAL A 175 17.53 -8.33 -1.14
C VAL A 175 17.48 -7.12 -2.06
N TYR A 176 17.74 -5.93 -1.50
CA TYR A 176 17.71 -4.68 -2.25
C TYR A 176 19.08 -4.38 -2.86
N ASP A 177 19.09 -3.98 -4.14
CA ASP A 177 20.29 -3.49 -4.81
C ASP A 177 20.56 -2.03 -4.42
N LEU A 178 21.24 -1.84 -3.29
CA LEU A 178 21.57 -0.52 -2.75
C LEU A 178 22.44 0.32 -3.70
N SER A 179 23.04 -0.28 -4.74
CA SER A 179 23.85 0.46 -5.71
C SER A 179 23.04 1.36 -6.66
N LEU A 180 21.72 1.16 -6.73
CA LEU A 180 20.83 1.93 -7.60
C LEU A 180 20.61 3.37 -7.13
N ILE A 181 20.87 3.67 -5.86
CA ILE A 181 20.70 5.01 -5.31
C ILE A 181 21.93 5.35 -4.47
N PRO A 182 22.67 6.43 -4.81
CA PRO A 182 23.81 6.84 -4.00
C PRO A 182 23.37 7.36 -2.64
N THR A 183 24.30 7.32 -1.68
CA THR A 183 24.13 7.93 -0.35
C THR A 183 23.82 9.43 -0.48
N PRO A 184 22.78 9.93 0.21
CA PRO A 184 22.44 11.35 0.21
C PRO A 184 23.38 12.19 1.08
N GLU A 185 23.26 13.52 0.96
CA GLU A 185 23.91 14.48 1.86
C GLU A 185 23.42 14.34 3.31
N VAL A 186 22.11 14.10 3.48
CA VAL A 186 21.45 13.85 4.77
C VAL A 186 20.83 12.47 4.67
N THR A 187 21.32 11.52 5.47
CA THR A 187 20.72 10.19 5.58
C THR A 187 19.51 10.21 6.51
N ALA A 188 18.72 9.14 6.52
CA ALA A 188 17.61 8.99 7.46
C ALA A 188 18.06 9.09 8.93
N ALA A 189 19.27 8.62 9.26
CA ALA A 189 19.83 8.72 10.61
C ALA A 189 20.25 10.16 10.98
N ASP A 190 20.51 11.02 10.00
CA ASP A 190 20.89 12.42 10.23
C ASP A 190 19.67 13.34 10.42
N VAL A 191 18.45 12.84 10.23
CA VAL A 191 17.22 13.61 10.37
C VAL A 191 16.88 13.80 11.85
N THR A 192 17.20 14.98 12.38
CA THR A 192 16.96 15.33 13.79
C THR A 192 16.09 16.56 13.99
N ASP A 193 15.82 17.32 12.93
CA ASP A 193 15.05 18.56 12.96
C ASP A 193 14.32 18.80 11.62
N LEU A 194 13.55 19.89 11.55
CA LEU A 194 12.76 20.21 10.36
C LEU A 194 13.62 20.49 9.13
N GLU A 195 14.79 21.12 9.29
CA GLU A 195 15.63 21.48 8.16
C GLU A 195 16.33 20.25 7.56
N SER A 196 16.88 19.38 8.42
CA SER A 196 17.42 18.09 7.99
C SER A 196 16.33 17.21 7.36
N LEU A 197 15.10 17.20 7.87
CA LEU A 197 13.97 16.51 7.26
C LEU A 197 13.66 17.03 5.84
N ARG A 198 13.63 18.34 5.66
CA ARG A 198 13.41 18.98 4.36
C ARG A 198 14.49 18.59 3.35
N VAL A 199 15.76 18.68 3.76
CA VAL A 199 16.90 18.31 2.91
C VAL A 199 16.85 16.82 2.55
N PHE A 200 16.53 15.95 3.51
CA PHE A 200 16.34 14.51 3.29
C PHE A 200 15.27 14.20 2.24
N VAL A 201 14.06 14.78 2.35
CA VAL A 201 12.97 14.53 1.40
C VAL A 201 13.30 15.04 -0.01
N ILE A 202 13.91 16.23 -0.12
CA ILE A 202 14.34 16.77 -1.41
C ILE A 202 15.45 15.90 -2.01
N GLY A 203 16.40 15.45 -1.19
CA GLY A 203 17.45 14.51 -1.59
C GLY A 203 16.89 13.20 -2.11
N ALA A 204 15.91 12.61 -1.42
CA ALA A 204 15.24 11.38 -1.84
C ALA A 204 14.56 11.54 -3.20
N LEU A 205 13.85 12.65 -3.40
CA LEU A 205 13.22 12.94 -4.68
C LEU A 205 14.25 13.08 -5.80
N GLN A 206 15.34 13.83 -5.56
CA GLN A 206 16.40 14.00 -6.56
C GLN A 206 17.09 12.69 -6.90
N ALA A 207 17.37 11.86 -5.89
CA ALA A 207 18.01 10.57 -6.04
C ALA A 207 17.11 9.59 -6.80
N TYR A 208 15.81 9.55 -6.49
CA TYR A 208 14.82 8.78 -7.24
C TYR A 208 14.77 9.18 -8.72
N VAL A 209 14.70 10.48 -8.99
CA VAL A 209 14.67 11.00 -10.37
C VAL A 209 15.97 10.69 -11.12
N ALA A 210 17.12 10.82 -10.47
CA ALA A 210 18.41 10.46 -11.08
C ALA A 210 18.49 8.97 -11.39
N ALA A 211 18.11 8.11 -10.45
CA ALA A 211 18.12 6.65 -10.61
C ALA A 211 17.21 6.21 -11.77
N LEU A 212 16.00 6.76 -11.90
CA LEU A 212 15.12 6.48 -13.04
C LEU A 212 15.72 6.93 -14.38
N GLN A 213 16.49 8.01 -14.38
CA GLN A 213 17.16 8.50 -15.59
C GLN A 213 18.35 7.63 -15.99
N GLU A 214 19.07 7.09 -15.01
CA GLU A 214 20.25 6.27 -15.20
C GLU A 214 19.92 4.82 -15.54
N HIS A 215 19.01 4.21 -14.77
CA HIS A 215 18.70 2.78 -14.82
C HIS A 215 17.44 2.44 -15.60
N GLY A 216 16.65 3.45 -15.99
CA GLY A 216 15.40 3.25 -16.74
C GLY A 216 14.17 3.14 -15.84
N VAL A 217 13.00 3.39 -16.44
CA VAL A 217 11.71 3.39 -15.74
C VAL A 217 11.23 1.99 -15.38
N GLU A 218 11.73 0.98 -16.08
CA GLU A 218 11.52 -0.44 -15.78
C GLU A 218 12.12 -0.86 -14.44
N ARG A 219 13.11 -0.12 -13.93
CA ARG A 219 13.74 -0.37 -12.62
C ARG A 219 13.04 0.37 -11.48
N TYR A 220 11.90 1.02 -11.71
CA TYR A 220 11.30 1.90 -10.70
C TYR A 220 10.99 1.17 -9.38
N ARG A 221 10.55 -0.09 -9.42
CA ARG A 221 10.29 -0.88 -8.21
C ARG A 221 11.57 -1.18 -7.45
N ASP A 222 12.62 -1.63 -8.13
CA ASP A 222 13.92 -1.86 -7.50
C ASP A 222 14.46 -0.58 -6.85
N ILE A 223 14.34 0.55 -7.54
CA ILE A 223 14.76 1.87 -7.04
C ILE A 223 13.95 2.21 -5.78
N LEU A 224 12.62 2.11 -5.82
CA LEU A 224 11.78 2.35 -4.63
C LEU A 224 12.12 1.39 -3.49
N ASN A 225 12.43 0.13 -3.80
CA ASN A 225 12.79 -0.88 -2.81
C ASN A 225 14.09 -0.53 -2.05
N VAL A 226 15.03 0.21 -2.65
CA VAL A 226 16.22 0.72 -1.92
C VAL A 226 15.82 1.61 -0.73
N PHE A 227 14.71 2.36 -0.85
CA PHE A 227 14.20 3.20 0.23
C PHE A 227 13.59 2.42 1.42
N ARG A 228 13.49 1.09 1.34
CA ARG A 228 12.97 0.23 2.41
C ARG A 228 14.04 -0.38 3.30
N ALA A 229 15.30 -0.33 2.87
CA ALA A 229 16.41 -0.97 3.57
C ALA A 229 16.52 -0.43 5.00
N GLU A 230 16.22 -1.28 5.98
CA GLU A 230 16.32 -0.92 7.40
C GLU A 230 17.77 -0.61 7.78
N GLU A 231 17.93 0.38 8.66
CA GLU A 231 19.25 0.90 9.04
C GLU A 231 20.10 1.39 7.85
N GLY A 232 19.44 1.71 6.74
CA GLY A 232 20.05 2.22 5.52
C GLY A 232 19.98 3.74 5.41
N ASP A 233 20.55 4.25 4.32
CA ASP A 233 20.66 5.70 4.07
C ASP A 233 19.30 6.41 3.98
N TRP A 234 18.24 5.67 3.66
CA TRP A 234 16.90 6.20 3.37
C TRP A 234 15.80 5.74 4.34
N ARG A 235 16.15 4.86 5.29
CA ARG A 235 15.24 4.41 6.36
C ARG A 235 16.04 4.07 7.62
N HIS A 236 15.71 4.74 8.72
CA HIS A 236 16.34 4.52 10.01
C HIS A 236 15.34 4.81 11.12
N GLY A 237 15.06 3.81 11.97
CA GLY A 237 13.98 3.91 12.97
C GLY A 237 12.66 4.40 12.38
N SER A 238 12.11 5.47 12.95
CA SER A 238 10.83 6.07 12.52
C SER A 238 10.94 7.07 11.35
N ILE A 239 12.14 7.24 10.77
CA ILE A 239 12.36 8.06 9.58
C ILE A 239 12.24 7.17 8.35
N TYR A 240 11.18 7.38 7.57
CA TYR A 240 10.90 6.64 6.34
C TYR A 240 10.18 7.53 5.33
N LEU A 241 10.34 7.19 4.04
CA LEU A 241 9.69 7.88 2.94
C LEU A 241 8.28 7.32 2.68
N PHE A 242 7.36 8.20 2.28
CA PHE A 242 6.08 7.83 1.69
C PHE A 242 5.89 8.57 0.37
N ILE A 243 5.25 7.92 -0.60
CA ILE A 243 4.98 8.48 -1.92
C ILE A 243 3.53 8.17 -2.30
N PHE A 244 2.80 9.19 -2.71
CA PHE A 244 1.44 9.03 -3.21
C PHE A 244 1.16 9.98 -4.37
N THR A 245 0.16 9.64 -5.18
CA THR A 245 -0.37 10.53 -6.21
C THR A 245 -1.22 11.64 -5.60
N THR A 246 -1.61 12.63 -6.41
CA THR A 246 -2.45 13.73 -5.93
C THR A 246 -3.93 13.39 -5.73
N ASN A 247 -4.35 12.17 -6.10
CA ASN A 247 -5.63 11.60 -5.68
C ASN A 247 -5.47 10.69 -4.45
N GLY A 248 -4.32 10.69 -3.79
CA GLY A 248 -4.08 9.97 -2.54
C GLY A 248 -3.85 8.47 -2.70
N TYR A 249 -3.53 7.99 -3.92
CA TYR A 249 -3.13 6.61 -4.15
C TYR A 249 -1.68 6.40 -3.68
N VAL A 250 -1.47 5.50 -2.72
CA VAL A 250 -0.16 5.20 -2.14
C VAL A 250 0.65 4.34 -3.12
N ILE A 251 1.74 4.93 -3.58
CA ILE A 251 2.71 4.31 -4.47
C ILE A 251 3.76 3.56 -3.66
N PHE A 252 4.18 4.15 -2.54
CA PHE A 252 5.27 3.65 -1.73
C PHE A 252 5.08 4.05 -0.26
N HIS A 253 5.38 3.12 0.64
CA HIS A 253 5.45 3.38 2.08
C HIS A 253 6.63 2.61 2.68
N GLY A 254 7.71 3.32 3.00
CA GLY A 254 9.01 2.72 3.33
C GLY A 254 9.03 1.84 4.58
N ALA A 255 8.09 2.04 5.51
CA ALA A 255 7.99 1.26 6.74
C ALA A 255 6.95 0.13 6.69
N ASN A 256 6.00 0.16 5.77
CA ASN A 256 4.88 -0.79 5.77
C ASN A 256 4.25 -0.89 4.37
N ARG A 257 4.58 -1.95 3.63
CA ARG A 257 4.10 -2.17 2.26
C ARG A 257 2.59 -2.41 2.18
N THR A 258 1.94 -2.88 3.24
CA THR A 258 0.48 -3.10 3.23
C THR A 258 -0.32 -1.80 3.11
N GLN A 259 0.36 -0.65 3.20
CA GLN A 259 -0.18 0.68 2.97
C GLN A 259 -0.27 1.04 1.48
N GLU A 260 0.32 0.25 0.58
CA GLU A 260 0.43 0.54 -0.86
C GLU A 260 -0.77 0.02 -1.66
N ALA A 261 -0.83 0.44 -2.93
CA ALA A 261 -1.87 0.05 -3.87
C ALA A 261 -3.30 0.41 -3.44
N ARG A 262 -3.43 1.48 -2.64
CA ARG A 262 -4.70 1.96 -2.09
C ARG A 262 -4.82 3.47 -2.07
N THR A 263 -6.05 3.96 -2.13
CA THR A 263 -6.37 5.38 -1.95
C THR A 263 -6.65 5.70 -0.47
N VAL A 264 -6.00 6.74 0.05
CA VAL A 264 -6.12 7.23 1.45
C VAL A 264 -6.43 8.73 1.52
N LEU A 265 -6.95 9.30 0.43
CA LEU A 265 -7.18 10.74 0.30
C LEU A 265 -8.08 11.31 1.39
N ASP A 266 -9.10 10.57 1.81
CA ASP A 266 -10.07 10.99 2.83
C ASP A 266 -9.81 10.40 4.22
N SER A 267 -8.67 9.73 4.43
CA SER A 267 -8.27 9.25 5.76
C SER A 267 -8.04 10.42 6.71
N GLU A 268 -8.61 10.32 7.91
CA GLU A 268 -8.48 11.29 8.98
C GLU A 268 -7.62 10.72 10.11
N ASP A 269 -6.82 11.58 10.75
CA ASP A 269 -6.20 11.24 12.03
C ASP A 269 -7.21 11.33 13.19
N ILE A 270 -6.76 11.03 14.42
CA ILE A 270 -7.61 11.07 15.62
C ILE A 270 -8.25 12.45 15.90
N ASN A 271 -7.74 13.52 15.29
CA ASN A 271 -8.25 14.89 15.42
C ASN A 271 -9.09 15.33 14.22
N GLY A 272 -9.37 14.45 13.25
CA GLY A 272 -10.13 14.77 12.05
C GLY A 272 -9.30 15.47 10.96
N VAL A 273 -7.96 15.46 11.04
CA VAL A 273 -7.10 16.04 10.01
C VAL A 273 -7.04 15.11 8.82
N LYS A 274 -7.43 15.60 7.63
CA LYS A 274 -7.22 14.90 6.36
C LYS A 274 -5.75 14.96 5.94
N VAL A 275 -4.93 14.15 6.59
CA VAL A 275 -3.45 14.18 6.52
C VAL A 275 -2.95 14.26 5.08
N VAL A 276 -3.44 13.37 4.22
CA VAL A 276 -3.00 13.26 2.82
C VAL A 276 -3.38 14.50 2.02
N GLN A 277 -4.55 15.10 2.27
CA GLN A 277 -4.97 16.34 1.59
C GLN A 277 -4.10 17.53 1.99
N GLU A 278 -3.78 17.66 3.28
CA GLU A 278 -2.90 18.74 3.75
C GLU A 278 -1.46 18.55 3.25
N LEU A 279 -0.94 17.33 3.18
CA LEU A 279 0.36 17.05 2.58
C LEU A 279 0.39 17.36 1.08
N ILE A 280 -0.64 16.98 0.32
CA ILE A 280 -0.77 17.34 -1.11
C ILE A 280 -0.79 18.85 -1.29
N LYS A 281 -1.54 19.57 -0.45
CA LYS A 281 -1.64 21.03 -0.49
C LYS A 281 -0.31 21.71 -0.17
N ALA A 282 0.40 21.24 0.85
CA ALA A 282 1.74 21.74 1.21
C ALA A 282 2.75 21.48 0.08
N ALA A 283 2.77 20.26 -0.46
CA ALA A 283 3.63 19.87 -1.57
C ALA A 283 3.41 20.75 -2.82
N ARG A 284 2.15 20.99 -3.20
CA ARG A 284 1.76 21.86 -4.32
C ARG A 284 2.08 23.34 -4.12
N ALA A 285 2.25 23.79 -2.88
CA ALA A 285 2.67 25.15 -2.57
C ALA A 285 4.18 25.38 -2.74
N GLY A 286 4.92 24.40 -3.27
CA GLY A 286 6.38 24.44 -3.41
C GLY A 286 7.11 23.69 -2.30
N GLY A 287 6.39 22.87 -1.53
CA GLY A 287 6.89 22.10 -0.40
C GLY A 287 6.52 22.73 0.95
N GLY A 288 6.23 21.90 1.95
CA GLY A 288 5.85 22.41 3.27
C GLY A 288 5.64 21.33 4.32
N TYR A 289 5.43 21.77 5.56
CA TYR A 289 5.26 20.92 6.72
C TYR A 289 3.79 20.78 7.13
N VAL A 290 3.41 19.60 7.59
CA VAL A 290 2.10 19.28 8.14
C VAL A 290 2.26 18.53 9.44
N GLU A 291 1.49 18.91 10.45
CA GLU A 291 1.44 18.26 11.76
C GLU A 291 0.12 17.51 11.92
N TYR A 292 0.22 16.25 12.39
CA TYR A 292 -0.90 15.32 12.51
C TYR A 292 -0.52 14.16 13.44
N TYR A 293 -1.45 13.25 13.72
CA TYR A 293 -1.20 11.99 14.42
C TYR A 293 -1.10 10.81 13.46
N LEU A 294 -0.13 9.93 13.69
CA LEU A 294 0.05 8.68 12.96
C LEU A 294 0.67 7.63 13.89
N ASP A 295 0.38 6.35 13.67
CA ASP A 295 1.06 5.26 14.34
C ASP A 295 2.59 5.35 14.15
N ASP A 296 3.36 5.26 15.23
CA ASP A 296 4.82 5.25 15.19
C ASP A 296 5.31 3.81 15.09
N PRO A 297 6.02 3.40 14.02
CA PRO A 297 6.49 2.03 13.87
C PRO A 297 7.45 1.58 15.00
N SER A 298 7.99 2.51 15.79
CA SER A 298 8.82 2.22 16.96
C SER A 298 8.03 2.08 18.28
N VAL A 299 6.73 2.38 18.28
CA VAL A 299 5.86 2.33 19.47
C VAL A 299 4.84 1.21 19.30
N THR A 300 4.90 0.21 20.18
CA THR A 300 3.90 -0.86 20.18
C THR A 300 2.58 -0.38 20.80
N GLY A 301 1.46 -0.57 20.10
CA GLY A 301 0.12 -0.34 20.66
C GLY A 301 -0.45 1.06 20.45
N ASP A 302 0.18 1.90 19.62
CA ASP A 302 -0.35 3.23 19.28
C ASP A 302 -1.13 3.26 17.96
N GLU A 303 -1.50 2.10 17.39
CA GLU A 303 -2.14 2.00 16.06
C GLU A 303 -3.50 2.73 16.02
N ASP A 304 -4.23 2.77 17.15
CA ASP A 304 -5.52 3.46 17.27
C ASP A 304 -5.40 4.91 17.78
N THR A 305 -4.31 5.26 18.47
CA THR A 305 -4.13 6.58 19.10
C THR A 305 -3.25 7.52 18.29
N GLY A 306 -2.27 6.95 17.58
CA GLY A 306 -1.16 7.62 16.95
C GLY A 306 -0.24 8.34 17.93
N SER A 307 0.88 8.80 17.38
CA SER A 307 1.85 9.70 17.99
C SER A 307 1.93 11.00 17.18
N PRO A 308 2.21 12.16 17.82
CA PRO A 308 2.38 13.43 17.11
C PRO A 308 3.53 13.35 16.10
N LYS A 309 3.23 13.69 14.84
CA LYS A 309 4.18 13.65 13.72
C LYS A 309 4.18 14.97 12.97
N ILE A 310 5.37 15.45 12.61
CA ILE A 310 5.54 16.54 11.65
C ILE A 310 6.21 15.97 10.40
N SER A 311 5.55 16.08 9.26
CA SER A 311 6.08 15.63 7.97
C SER A 311 6.33 16.80 7.03
N TYR A 312 7.40 16.73 6.25
CA TYR A 312 7.63 17.57 5.10
C TYR A 312 7.21 16.83 3.83
N ALA A 313 6.52 17.52 2.93
CA ALA A 313 6.11 16.97 1.63
C ALA A 313 6.52 17.88 0.48
N GLN A 314 6.96 17.28 -0.62
CA GLN A 314 7.37 17.94 -1.86
C GLN A 314 6.69 17.25 -3.04
N SER A 315 6.13 18.03 -3.99
CA SER A 315 5.59 17.45 -5.22
C SER A 315 6.60 17.48 -6.36
N PHE A 316 6.44 16.53 -7.27
CA PHE A 316 7.22 16.39 -8.50
C PHE A 316 6.32 15.91 -9.62
N THR A 317 6.52 16.46 -10.82
CA THR A 317 5.85 16.01 -12.03
C THR A 317 6.76 15.08 -12.82
N THR A 318 6.36 13.82 -12.94
CA THR A 318 7.04 12.81 -13.76
C THR A 318 7.08 13.21 -15.24
N ARG A 319 7.95 12.58 -16.03
CA ARG A 319 8.01 12.78 -17.49
C ARG A 319 6.68 12.49 -18.20
N ALA A 320 5.86 11.60 -17.63
CA ALA A 320 4.52 11.27 -18.13
C ALA A 320 3.46 12.32 -17.74
N GLY A 321 3.84 13.43 -17.11
CA GLY A 321 2.91 14.48 -16.66
C GLY A 321 2.15 14.16 -15.38
N ARG A 322 2.43 13.01 -14.73
CA ARG A 322 1.82 12.65 -13.45
C ARG A 322 2.50 13.39 -12.31
N GLU A 323 1.72 14.07 -11.47
CA GLU A 323 2.19 14.69 -10.24
C GLU A 323 2.16 13.66 -9.10
N ILE A 324 3.30 13.50 -8.43
CA ILE A 324 3.46 12.67 -7.23
C ILE A 324 3.89 13.57 -6.06
N VAL A 325 3.61 13.12 -4.85
CA VAL A 325 4.05 13.74 -3.60
C VAL A 325 4.99 12.77 -2.91
N VAL A 326 6.16 13.25 -2.51
CA VAL A 326 7.14 12.52 -1.69
C VAL A 326 7.21 13.22 -0.35
N GLY A 327 7.24 12.47 0.75
CA GLY A 327 7.44 13.03 2.07
C GLY A 327 8.05 12.05 3.06
N ALA A 328 8.44 12.59 4.20
CA ALA A 328 8.89 11.88 5.39
C ALA A 328 8.53 12.73 6.61
N GLY A 329 8.62 12.17 7.82
CA GLY A 329 8.34 12.93 9.03
C GLY A 329 9.07 12.44 10.27
N ILE A 330 9.05 13.29 11.29
CA ILE A 330 9.63 13.05 12.62
C ILE A 330 8.49 12.96 13.62
N TYR A 331 8.52 11.93 14.46
CA TYR A 331 7.63 11.83 15.62
C TYR A 331 8.20 12.67 16.77
N THR A 332 7.40 13.59 17.31
CA THR A 332 7.88 14.56 18.31
C THR A 332 7.65 14.12 19.76
N GLY A 333 7.09 12.92 19.98
CA GLY A 333 6.62 12.42 21.28
C GLY A 333 5.50 13.28 21.88
N ASP A 334 5.11 13.00 23.13
CA ASP A 334 4.11 13.79 23.90
C ASP A 334 4.51 15.27 24.11
N ALA A 335 5.75 15.65 23.79
CA ALA A 335 6.35 16.94 24.11
C ALA A 335 5.86 18.12 23.24
N THR A 336 4.83 17.93 22.42
CA THR A 336 4.30 18.98 21.53
C THR A 336 2.79 19.18 21.61
N ALA A 337 2.15 18.78 22.72
CA ALA A 337 0.87 19.36 23.13
C ALA A 337 1.04 20.85 23.50
N VAL A 338 1.32 21.68 22.50
CA VAL A 338 1.20 23.13 22.60
C VAL A 338 -0.30 23.40 22.67
N GLU A 339 -0.79 23.73 23.86
CA GLU A 339 -2.15 24.21 24.06
C GLU A 339 -2.45 25.32 23.05
N GLY A 340 -3.39 25.07 22.14
CA GLY A 340 -3.90 26.06 21.19
C GLY A 340 -3.49 25.94 19.71
N ARG A 341 -3.04 24.77 19.22
CA ARG A 341 -2.76 24.60 17.78
C ARG A 341 -4.01 24.55 16.91
N SER A 342 -3.93 25.21 15.75
CA SER A 342 -4.78 24.89 14.59
C SER A 342 -4.18 23.66 13.89
N TRP A 343 -4.73 22.48 14.16
CA TRP A 343 -4.39 21.26 13.44
C TRP A 343 -4.64 21.43 11.92
N GLY A 344 -3.82 20.80 11.08
CA GLY A 344 -3.92 20.88 9.62
C GLY A 344 -3.20 22.06 8.95
N GLN A 345 -2.65 23.02 9.69
CA GLN A 345 -1.70 24.01 9.16
C GLN A 345 -0.68 24.41 10.23
N LEU A 346 0.61 24.12 10.00
CA LEU A 346 1.68 24.86 10.65
C LEU A 346 1.58 26.31 10.15
N LYS A 347 1.09 27.23 10.98
CA LYS A 347 1.27 28.65 10.71
C LYS A 347 2.77 28.89 10.66
N SER A 348 3.21 29.44 9.53
CA SER A 348 4.59 29.61 9.09
C SER A 348 5.39 30.60 9.94
N ASP A 349 5.50 30.36 11.24
CA ASP A 349 6.29 31.19 12.16
C ASP A 349 7.60 30.47 12.57
N PHE A 350 8.27 29.85 11.60
CA PHE A 350 9.67 29.41 11.71
C PHE A 350 10.50 30.04 10.60
#